data_AF-A0A354SBW4-F1
#
_entry.id   AF-A0A354SBW4-F1
#
_cell.length_a   1.000
_cell.length_b   1.000
_cell.length_c   1.000
_cell.angle_alpha   90.00
_cell.angle_beta   90.00
_cell.angle_gamma   90.00
#
_symmetry.space_group_name_H-M   'P 1'
#
loop_
_entity.id
_entity.type
_entity.pdbx_description
1 polymer ?
#
loop_
_entity_poly.entity_id
_entity_poly.type
_entity_poly.pdbx_seq_one_letter_code
_entity_poly.pdbx_strand_id
1 'polypeptide(L)'
;MDSDDGYSEIADQQLDALERDHDADLYNAVLDACDLIFRLQGKAQSLSTTIITADGQTLLRLPVAGHPPYKVFWSSQGPRIEAVFPHP
;
A
#
# COMPACT_ATOMS: atom_id res chain seq x y z
N MET A 1 -12.33 -17.96 11.29
CA MET A 1 -11.35 -17.69 10.21
C MET A 1 -11.21 -16.20 10.19
N ASP A 2 -10.31 -15.68 11.02
CA ASP A 2 -9.94 -14.27 10.98
C ASP A 2 -9.18 -14.07 9.68
N SER A 3 -9.76 -13.30 8.76
CA SER A 3 -9.06 -12.79 7.58
C SER A 3 -8.09 -11.71 8.04
N ASP A 4 -7.07 -12.12 8.80
CA ASP A 4 -5.92 -11.32 9.25
C ASP A 4 -4.83 -11.31 8.16
N ASP A 5 -5.25 -11.38 6.89
CA ASP A 5 -4.36 -11.19 5.77
C ASP A 5 -3.98 -9.71 5.76
N GLY A 6 -2.67 -9.43 5.83
CA GLY A 6 -2.11 -8.08 5.84
C GLY A 6 -2.46 -7.26 4.58
N TYR A 7 -3.19 -7.84 3.64
CA TYR A 7 -3.68 -7.26 2.40
C TYR A 7 -5.19 -7.39 2.30
N SER A 8 -5.85 -6.36 1.76
CA SER A 8 -7.24 -6.46 1.32
C SER A 8 -7.32 -7.26 0.02
N GLU A 9 -8.52 -7.81 -0.27
CA GLU A 9 -8.79 -8.47 -1.55
C GLU A 9 -8.50 -7.55 -2.75
N ILE A 10 -8.71 -6.24 -2.59
CA ILE A 10 -8.41 -5.23 -3.62
C ILE A 10 -6.90 -5.10 -3.82
N ALA A 11 -6.13 -5.03 -2.72
CA ALA A 11 -4.69 -4.94 -2.77
C ALA A 11 -4.08 -6.19 -3.43
N ASP A 12 -4.57 -7.39 -3.08
CA ASP A 12 -4.13 -8.64 -3.69
C ASP A 12 -4.37 -8.63 -5.21
N GLN A 13 -5.57 -8.28 -5.65
CA GLN A 13 -5.89 -8.21 -7.09
C GLN A 13 -5.01 -7.20 -7.85
N GLN A 14 -4.65 -6.09 -7.21
CA GLN A 14 -3.80 -5.07 -7.80
C GLN A 14 -2.33 -5.51 -7.86
N LEU A 15 -1.83 -6.20 -6.83
CA LEU A 15 -0.50 -6.80 -6.83
C LEU A 15 -0.38 -7.90 -7.90
N ASP A 16 -1.39 -8.74 -8.01
CA ASP A 16 -1.53 -9.75 -9.06
C ASP A 16 -1.48 -9.13 -10.47
N ALA A 17 -2.12 -7.97 -10.66
CA ALA A 17 -2.09 -7.27 -11.93
C ALA A 17 -0.71 -6.70 -12.24
N LEU A 18 -0.03 -6.12 -11.23
CA LEU A 18 1.34 -5.61 -11.36
C LEU A 18 2.34 -6.71 -11.68
N GLU A 19 2.22 -7.88 -11.03
CA GLU A 19 3.09 -9.03 -11.30
C GLU A 19 2.97 -9.50 -12.76
N ARG A 20 1.76 -9.44 -13.34
CA ARG A 20 1.49 -9.83 -14.74
C ARG A 20 1.93 -8.80 -15.78
N ASP A 21 2.06 -7.52 -15.43
CA ASP A 21 2.38 -6.43 -16.38
C ASP A 21 3.88 -6.39 -16.76
N HIS A 22 4.69 -7.31 -16.22
CA HIS A 22 6.12 -7.49 -16.51
C HIS A 22 7.05 -6.31 -16.14
N ASP A 23 6.55 -5.27 -15.46
CA ASP A 23 7.39 -4.23 -14.85
C ASP A 23 7.88 -4.71 -13.47
N ALA A 24 8.94 -5.51 -13.48
CA ALA A 24 9.52 -6.08 -12.27
C ALA A 24 10.09 -5.02 -11.32
N ASP A 25 10.59 -3.89 -11.85
CA ASP A 25 11.13 -2.81 -11.03
C ASP A 25 10.02 -2.15 -10.22
N LEU A 26 8.89 -1.85 -10.87
CA LEU A 26 7.70 -1.33 -10.20
C LEU A 26 7.14 -2.32 -9.17
N TYR A 27 7.01 -3.59 -9.54
CA TYR A 27 6.48 -4.60 -8.64
C TYR A 27 7.34 -4.74 -7.38
N ASN A 28 8.66 -4.83 -7.53
CA ASN A 28 9.58 -4.90 -6.40
C ASN A 28 9.53 -3.62 -5.54
N ALA A 29 9.47 -2.43 -6.15
CA ALA A 29 9.38 -1.18 -5.40
C ALA A 29 8.08 -1.09 -4.58
N VAL A 30 6.98 -1.63 -5.09
CA VAL A 30 5.71 -1.77 -4.36
C VAL A 30 5.86 -2.73 -3.19
N LEU A 31 6.50 -3.89 -3.39
CA LEU A 31 6.74 -4.86 -2.32
C LEU A 31 7.64 -4.28 -1.22
N ASP A 32 8.67 -3.50 -1.58
CA ASP A 32 9.52 -2.80 -0.62
C ASP A 32 8.73 -1.79 0.23
N ALA A 33 7.77 -1.08 -0.40
CA ALA A 33 6.88 -0.17 0.32
C ALA A 33 5.95 -0.92 1.29
N CYS A 34 5.40 -2.08 0.88
CA CYS A 34 4.62 -2.95 1.74
C CYS A 34 5.46 -3.51 2.91
N ASP A 35 6.66 -4.02 2.63
CA ASP A 35 7.58 -4.54 3.66
C ASP A 35 7.96 -3.45 4.68
N LEU A 36 8.18 -2.20 4.22
CA LEU A 36 8.41 -1.06 5.10
C LEU A 36 7.24 -0.83 6.07
N ILE A 37 5.99 -0.95 5.60
CA ILE A 37 4.79 -0.79 6.42
C ILE A 37 4.74 -1.88 7.50
N PHE A 38 4.91 -3.15 7.12
CA PHE A 38 4.85 -4.25 8.08
C PHE A 38 5.99 -4.22 9.09
N ARG A 39 7.22 -3.93 8.65
CA ARG A 39 8.41 -3.99 9.52
C ARG A 39 8.64 -2.75 10.36
N LEU A 40 8.36 -1.56 9.81
CA LEU A 40 8.72 -0.27 10.41
C LEU A 40 7.56 0.72 10.33
N GLN A 41 6.41 0.35 10.90
CA GLN A 41 5.17 1.15 10.89
C GLN A 41 5.38 2.63 11.24
N GLY A 42 6.16 2.95 12.29
CA GLY A 42 6.42 4.34 12.66
C GLY A 42 7.16 5.14 11.58
N LYS A 43 8.09 4.51 10.86
CA LYS A 43 8.78 5.12 9.73
C LYS A 43 7.83 5.26 8.54
N ALA A 44 7.08 4.20 8.20
CA ALA A 44 6.08 4.25 7.14
C ALA A 44 5.04 5.36 7.39
N GLN A 45 4.56 5.49 8.63
CA GLN A 45 3.61 6.53 9.02
C GLN A 45 4.22 7.93 8.88
N SER A 46 5.47 8.13 9.30
CA SER A 46 6.15 9.43 9.15
C SER A 46 6.35 9.87 7.68
N LEU A 47 6.39 8.90 6.75
CA LEU A 47 6.51 9.14 5.31
C LEU A 47 5.15 9.18 4.60
N SER A 48 4.07 8.83 5.31
CA SER A 48 2.73 8.75 4.73
C SER A 48 1.98 10.07 4.87
N THR A 49 1.06 10.31 3.94
CA THR A 49 0.03 11.36 4.08
C THR A 49 -1.27 10.74 4.55
N THR A 50 -1.90 11.32 5.57
CA THR A 50 -3.23 10.89 6.03
C THR A 50 -4.31 11.33 5.04
N ILE A 51 -5.22 10.42 4.71
CA ILE A 51 -6.37 10.66 3.84
C ILE A 51 -7.62 10.17 4.56
N ILE A 52 -8.70 10.92 4.42
CA ILE A 52 -10.03 10.50 4.88
C ILE A 52 -10.85 10.19 3.63
N THR A 53 -11.32 8.94 3.54
CA THR A 53 -12.20 8.49 2.46
C THR A 53 -13.61 9.06 2.63
N ALA A 54 -14.43 8.96 1.58
CA ALA A 54 -15.79 9.53 1.59
C ALA A 54 -16.72 8.92 2.66
N ASP A 55 -16.47 7.67 3.04
CA ASP A 55 -17.15 6.94 4.11
C ASP A 55 -16.54 7.16 5.50
N GLY A 56 -15.51 8.02 5.62
CA GLY A 56 -14.92 8.45 6.87
C GLY A 56 -13.77 7.57 7.38
N GLN A 57 -13.30 6.59 6.59
CA GLN A 57 -12.14 5.78 6.95
C GLN A 57 -10.85 6.60 6.85
N THR A 58 -9.98 6.47 7.86
CA THR A 58 -8.67 7.12 7.86
C THR A 58 -7.62 6.15 7.31
N LEU A 59 -7.11 6.47 6.12
CA LEU A 59 -6.05 5.74 5.43
C LEU A 59 -4.75 6.54 5.44
N LEU A 60 -3.64 5.83 5.34
CA LEU A 60 -2.31 6.37 5.17
C LEU A 60 -1.86 6.08 3.75
N ARG A 61 -1.40 7.12 3.05
CA ARG A 61 -0.88 7.03 1.69
C ARG A 61 0.64 7.15 1.69
N LEU A 62 1.32 6.06 1.40
CA LEU A 62 2.77 5.98 1.29
C LEU A 62 3.21 6.08 -0.18
N PRO A 63 4.15 6.98 -0.54
CA PRO A 63 4.76 7.00 -1.87
C PRO A 63 5.63 5.77 -2.13
N VAL A 64 5.51 5.21 -3.34
CA VAL A 64 6.43 4.17 -3.83
C VAL A 64 7.72 4.85 -4.33
N ALA A 65 8.85 4.51 -3.72
CA ALA A 65 10.14 5.09 -4.07
C ALA A 65 10.50 4.75 -5.52
N GLY A 66 11.03 5.72 -6.28
CA GLY A 66 11.38 5.52 -7.69
C GLY A 66 10.19 5.52 -8.66
N HIS A 67 8.94 5.40 -8.17
CA HIS A 67 7.73 5.37 -8.99
C HIS A 67 6.72 6.44 -8.54
N PRO A 68 6.96 7.73 -8.87
CA PRO A 68 6.15 8.86 -8.40
C PRO A 68 4.65 8.74 -8.59
N PRO A 69 4.10 8.07 -9.62
CA PRO A 69 2.65 7.87 -9.73
C PRO A 69 2.10 6.90 -8.67
N TYR A 70 2.83 5.84 -8.33
CA TYR A 70 2.30 4.75 -7.50
C TYR A 70 2.31 5.07 -6.01
N LYS A 71 1.25 4.61 -5.34
CA LYS A 71 1.02 4.78 -3.90
C LYS A 71 0.52 3.48 -3.30
N VAL A 72 0.94 3.23 -2.06
CA VAL A 72 0.39 2.18 -1.20
C VAL A 72 -0.51 2.84 -0.17
N PHE A 73 -1.77 2.43 -0.13
CA PHE A 73 -2.76 2.87 0.84
C PHE A 73 -2.88 1.79 1.91
N TRP A 74 -2.76 2.19 3.17
CA TRP A 74 -2.79 1.26 4.29
C TRP A 74 -3.55 1.84 5.48
N SER A 75 -4.03 0.96 6.35
CA SER A 75 -4.85 1.33 7.50
C SER A 75 -4.06 2.13 8.53
N SER A 76 -4.70 3.11 9.15
CA SER A 76 -4.14 3.82 10.31
C SER A 76 -4.30 3.06 11.62
N GLN A 77 -5.11 1.99 11.63
CA GLN A 77 -5.40 1.19 12.83
C GLN A 77 -4.52 -0.06 12.95
N GLY A 78 -3.69 -0.35 11.95
CA GLY A 78 -2.79 -1.49 11.91
C GLY A 78 -2.14 -1.61 10.54
N PRO A 79 -1.10 -2.45 10.38
CA PRO A 79 -0.37 -2.59 9.13
C PRO A 79 -1.17 -3.43 8.13
N ARG A 80 -2.30 -2.92 7.65
CA ARG A 80 -3.11 -3.59 6.61
C ARG A 80 -3.06 -2.77 5.35
N ILE A 81 -2.63 -3.38 4.25
CA ILE A 81 -2.61 -2.77 2.93
C ILE A 81 -4.02 -2.82 2.35
N GLU A 82 -4.56 -1.66 2.02
CA GLU A 82 -5.93 -1.50 1.53
C GLU A 82 -5.98 -1.43 0.01
N ALA A 83 -4.99 -0.81 -0.63
CA ALA A 83 -4.90 -0.70 -2.09
C ALA A 83 -3.49 -0.27 -2.55
N VAL A 84 -3.16 -0.61 -3.80
CA VAL A 84 -1.95 -0.17 -4.51
C VAL A 84 -2.33 0.28 -5.92
N PHE A 85 -2.17 1.57 -6.22
CA PHE A 85 -2.48 2.10 -7.55
C PHE A 85 -1.81 3.45 -7.83
N PRO A 86 -1.77 3.90 -9.10
CA PRO A 86 -1.34 5.26 -9.45
C PRO A 86 -2.31 6.29 -8.87
N HIS A 87 -1.81 7.21 -8.05
CA HIS A 87 -2.61 8.30 -7.49
C HIS A 87 -1.83 9.62 -7.58
N PRO A 88 -2.43 10.67 -8.19
CA PRO A 88 -1.80 11.97 -8.37
C PRO A 88 -1.51 12.70 -7.04
#